data_AF-A0A7Y6AWY9-F1
#
_entry.id   AF-A0A7Y6AWY9-F1
#
_cell.length_a   1.000
_cell.length_b   1.000
_cell.length_c   1.000
_cell.angle_alpha   90.00
_cell.angle_beta   90.00
_cell.angle_gamma   90.00
#
_symmetry.space_group_name_H-M   'P 1'
#
loop_
_entity.id
_entity.type
_entity.pdbx_description
1 polymer ?
#
loop_
_entity_poly.entity_id
_entity_poly.type
_entity_poly.pdbx_seq_one_letter_code
_entity_poly.pdbx_strand_id
1 'polypeptide(L)'
;MALRLKMFITLAFMLAALLYLSWRALRRHTATVVRLRNAIRTNKLDVHYQPIVDLRKGSLVGAESHSRWRSKGVATPADVSIAATQKPELACELTRSVIRRVAEDYSTYLWACKDFYITIDLTAQDLLDPTFANFVASIIATYNIPASAIVFEMTESALLDHKGAATQLHRLRAVGHRIAIGQFGTGYSRRSLIEPALPIHALARRYFQRPVNINNYID
;
A
#
# COMPACT_ATOMS: atom_id res chain seq x y z
N MET A 1 -16.59 -18.38 -54.26
CA MET A 1 -17.63 -18.01 -53.26
C MET A 1 -17.41 -18.69 -51.90
N ALA A 2 -17.18 -20.00 -51.85
CA ALA A 2 -17.01 -20.76 -50.59
C ALA A 2 -15.81 -20.34 -49.71
N LEU A 3 -14.68 -19.95 -50.30
CA LEU A 3 -13.48 -19.56 -49.53
C LEU A 3 -13.68 -18.26 -48.75
N ARG A 4 -14.35 -17.26 -49.36
CA ARG A 4 -14.69 -16.00 -48.71
C ARG A 4 -15.64 -16.23 -47.53
N LEU A 5 -16.66 -17.08 -47.72
CA LEU A 5 -17.61 -17.43 -46.66
C LEU A 5 -16.92 -18.12 -45.47
N LYS A 6 -16.03 -19.08 -45.73
CA LYS A 6 -15.23 -19.73 -44.67
C LYS A 6 -14.38 -18.74 -43.89
N MET A 7 -13.72 -17.81 -44.58
CA MET A 7 -12.89 -16.76 -43.96
C MET A 7 -13.73 -15.83 -43.05
N PHE A 8 -14.90 -15.39 -43.51
CA PHE A 8 -15.81 -14.57 -42.69
C PHE A 8 -16.28 -15.31 -41.44
N ILE A 9 -16.64 -16.59 -41.56
CA ILE A 9 -17.06 -17.41 -40.42
C ILE A 9 -15.90 -17.55 -39.41
N THR A 10 -14.68 -17.85 -39.87
CA THR A 10 -13.52 -17.96 -38.97
C THR A 10 -13.18 -16.65 -38.26
N LEU A 11 -13.29 -15.51 -38.96
CA LEU A 11 -13.03 -14.20 -38.37
C LEU A 11 -14.10 -13.84 -37.33
N ALA A 12 -15.37 -14.18 -37.60
CA ALA A 12 -16.47 -13.97 -36.65
C ALA A 12 -16.28 -14.81 -35.37
N PHE A 13 -15.84 -16.08 -35.49
CA PHE A 13 -15.52 -16.90 -34.32
C PHE A 13 -14.33 -16.37 -33.51
N MET A 14 -13.26 -15.91 -34.18
CA MET A 14 -12.13 -15.29 -33.49
C MET A 14 -12.52 -14.00 -32.78
N LEU A 15 -13.33 -13.15 -33.42
CA LEU A 15 -13.84 -11.92 -32.81
C LEU A 15 -14.77 -12.22 -31.62
N ALA A 16 -15.67 -13.20 -31.75
CA ALA A 16 -16.54 -13.62 -30.65
C ALA A 16 -15.74 -14.20 -29.48
N ALA A 17 -14.69 -14.98 -29.75
CA ALA A 17 -13.79 -15.50 -28.72
C ALA A 17 -13.03 -14.38 -28.01
N LEU A 18 -12.50 -13.40 -28.75
CA LEU A 18 -11.84 -12.21 -28.19
C LEU A 18 -12.79 -11.38 -27.34
N LEU A 19 -14.02 -11.14 -27.81
CA LEU A 19 -15.05 -10.43 -27.06
C LEU A 19 -15.44 -11.20 -25.79
N TYR A 20 -15.60 -12.52 -25.88
CA TYR A 20 -15.91 -13.38 -24.74
C TYR A 20 -14.78 -13.39 -23.70
N LEU A 21 -13.52 -13.52 -24.12
CA LEU A 21 -12.36 -13.46 -23.24
C LEU A 21 -12.22 -12.09 -22.56
N SER A 22 -12.41 -11.01 -23.32
CA SER A 22 -12.39 -9.63 -22.79
C SER A 22 -13.50 -9.40 -21.78
N TRP A 23 -14.72 -9.84 -22.09
CA TRP A 23 -15.86 -9.79 -21.17
C TRP A 23 -15.62 -10.61 -19.91
N ARG A 24 -15.03 -11.81 -20.04
CA ARG A 24 -14.69 -12.69 -18.90
C ARG A 24 -13.62 -12.05 -18.01
N ALA A 25 -12.61 -11.40 -18.59
CA ALA A 25 -11.60 -10.66 -17.84
C ALA A 25 -12.22 -9.48 -17.08
N LEU A 26 -13.05 -8.67 -17.74
CA LEU A 26 -13.71 -7.51 -17.13
C LEU A 26 -14.65 -7.91 -15.98
N ARG A 27 -15.39 -9.02 -16.13
CA ARG A 27 -16.24 -9.58 -15.06
C ARG A 27 -15.45 -10.10 -13.87
N ARG A 28 -14.24 -10.61 -14.08
CA ARG A 28 -13.36 -11.04 -12.97
C ARG A 28 -12.93 -9.83 -12.14
N HIS A 29 -12.44 -8.77 -12.77
CA HIS A 29 -11.97 -7.57 -12.05
C HIS A 29 -13.08 -6.84 -11.28
N THR A 30 -14.23 -6.64 -11.91
CA THR A 30 -15.39 -6.02 -11.25
C THR A 30 -15.90 -6.85 -10.07
N ALA A 31 -15.93 -8.19 -10.21
CA ALA A 31 -16.25 -9.08 -9.09
C ALA A 31 -15.20 -9.01 -7.96
N THR A 32 -13.90 -8.90 -8.30
CA THR A 32 -12.81 -8.75 -7.33
C THR A 32 -12.96 -7.46 -6.52
N VAL A 33 -13.22 -6.32 -7.17
CA VAL A 33 -13.43 -5.01 -6.52
C VAL A 33 -14.58 -5.05 -5.51
N VAL A 34 -15.76 -5.55 -5.92
CA VAL A 34 -16.93 -5.64 -5.03
C VAL A 34 -16.66 -6.54 -3.84
N ARG A 35 -16.02 -7.69 -4.09
CA ARG A 35 -15.71 -8.66 -3.03
C ARG A 35 -14.61 -8.16 -2.08
N LEU A 36 -13.60 -7.45 -2.58
CA LEU A 36 -12.57 -6.82 -1.75
C LEU A 36 -13.18 -5.72 -0.88
N ARG A 37 -14.04 -4.86 -1.45
CA ARG A 37 -14.79 -3.87 -0.67
C ARG A 37 -15.61 -4.52 0.44
N ASN A 38 -16.30 -5.61 0.14
CA ASN A 38 -17.04 -6.37 1.16
C ASN A 38 -16.10 -6.96 2.23
N ALA A 39 -14.94 -7.47 1.85
CA ALA A 39 -13.96 -7.99 2.80
C ALA A 39 -13.41 -6.90 3.73
N ILE A 40 -13.10 -5.72 3.19
CA ILE A 40 -12.70 -4.53 3.96
C ILE A 40 -13.82 -4.16 4.95
N ARG A 41 -15.07 -4.07 4.49
CA ARG A 41 -16.21 -3.70 5.34
C ARG A 41 -16.57 -4.75 6.41
N THR A 42 -16.24 -6.01 6.17
CA THR A 42 -16.52 -7.11 7.11
C THR A 42 -15.30 -7.52 7.93
N ASN A 43 -14.21 -6.73 7.90
CA ASN A 43 -12.95 -7.02 8.57
C ASN A 43 -12.39 -8.42 8.27
N LYS A 44 -12.55 -8.90 7.03
CA LYS A 44 -12.04 -10.19 6.53
C LYS A 44 -10.74 -10.04 5.73
N LEU A 45 -10.02 -8.96 5.98
CA LEU A 45 -8.72 -8.69 5.40
C LEU A 45 -7.65 -9.14 6.40
N ASP A 46 -6.76 -10.03 5.95
CA ASP A 46 -5.59 -10.41 6.74
C ASP A 46 -4.45 -9.43 6.44
N VAL A 47 -3.64 -9.08 7.45
CA VAL A 47 -2.39 -8.33 7.27
C VAL A 47 -1.23 -9.24 7.62
N HIS A 48 -0.30 -9.41 6.68
CA HIS A 48 0.94 -10.16 6.90
C HIS A 48 2.09 -9.18 7.10
N TYR A 49 3.06 -9.57 7.93
CA TYR A 49 4.19 -8.73 8.30
C TYR A 49 5.49 -9.30 7.75
N GLN A 50 6.20 -8.51 6.95
CA GLN A 50 7.53 -8.87 6.47
C GLN A 50 8.61 -8.23 7.35
N PRO A 51 9.43 -9.02 8.06
CA PRO A 51 10.46 -8.51 8.97
C PRO A 51 11.46 -7.54 8.33
N ILE A 52 11.79 -6.46 9.07
CA ILE A 52 12.89 -5.54 8.78
C ILE A 52 13.95 -5.70 9.87
N VAL A 53 15.17 -6.05 9.46
CA VAL A 53 16.30 -6.30 10.37
C VAL A 53 17.35 -5.20 10.20
N ASP A 54 17.81 -4.66 11.33
CA ASP A 54 19.00 -3.83 11.38
C ASP A 54 20.23 -4.73 11.26
N LEU A 55 20.94 -4.63 10.15
CA LEU A 55 22.09 -5.51 9.86
C LEU A 55 23.31 -5.22 10.72
N ARG A 56 23.42 -4.02 11.30
CA ARG A 56 24.52 -3.69 12.20
C ARG A 56 24.29 -4.29 13.58
N LYS A 57 23.05 -4.23 14.05
CA LYS A 57 22.66 -4.74 15.38
C LYS A 57 22.26 -6.21 15.36
N GLY A 58 21.94 -6.77 14.19
CA GLY A 58 21.39 -8.12 14.05
C GLY A 58 19.99 -8.27 14.65
N SER A 59 19.31 -7.16 14.95
CA SER A 59 18.03 -7.15 15.65
C SER A 59 16.88 -6.82 14.72
N LEU A 60 15.72 -7.43 14.97
CA LEU A 60 14.48 -7.06 14.33
C LEU A 60 14.05 -5.66 14.78
N VAL A 61 13.84 -4.74 13.84
CA VAL A 61 13.50 -3.33 14.12
C VAL A 61 12.11 -2.92 13.66
N GLY A 62 11.48 -3.71 12.81
CA GLY A 62 10.15 -3.42 12.31
C GLY A 62 9.63 -4.50 11.37
N ALA A 63 8.50 -4.23 10.74
CA ALA A 63 8.00 -5.03 9.64
C ALA A 63 7.20 -4.19 8.63
N GLU A 64 7.17 -4.63 7.39
CA GLU A 64 6.29 -4.07 6.37
C GLU A 64 4.94 -4.78 6.41
N SER A 65 3.85 -4.01 6.38
CA SER A 65 2.51 -4.56 6.29
C SER A 65 2.14 -4.88 4.84
N HIS A 66 1.60 -6.08 4.62
CA HIS A 66 1.10 -6.51 3.34
C HIS A 66 -0.30 -7.06 3.48
N SER A 67 -1.25 -6.41 2.81
CA SER A 67 -2.63 -6.90 2.76
C SER A 67 -2.70 -8.26 2.06
N ARG A 68 -3.50 -9.15 2.64
CA ARG A 68 -3.87 -10.46 2.11
C ARG A 68 -5.37 -10.58 2.20
N TRP A 69 -5.96 -11.06 1.13
CA TRP A 69 -7.38 -11.34 1.10
C TRP A 69 -7.55 -12.75 0.56
N ARG A 70 -8.42 -13.56 1.19
CA ARG A 70 -8.79 -14.88 0.69
C ARG A 70 -10.24 -14.86 0.19
N SER A 71 -10.43 -14.86 -1.12
CA SER A 71 -11.75 -15.05 -1.74
C SER A 71 -11.85 -16.47 -2.28
N LYS A 72 -12.71 -17.31 -1.70
CA LYS A 72 -13.05 -18.66 -2.22
C LYS A 72 -11.83 -19.50 -2.68
N GLY A 73 -10.77 -19.54 -1.88
CA GLY A 73 -9.67 -20.50 -2.02
C GLY A 73 -8.43 -20.04 -2.81
N VAL A 74 -8.49 -18.98 -3.62
CA VAL A 74 -7.28 -18.42 -4.26
C VAL A 74 -7.44 -16.92 -4.36
N ALA A 75 -6.74 -16.17 -3.51
CA ALA A 75 -6.48 -14.77 -3.79
C ALA A 75 -5.02 -14.49 -3.43
N THR A 76 -4.37 -13.82 -4.38
CA THR A 76 -2.94 -13.56 -4.35
C THR A 76 -2.68 -12.13 -3.88
N PRO A 77 -1.48 -11.83 -3.37
CA PRO A 77 -1.03 -10.47 -3.06
C PRO A 77 -1.33 -9.46 -4.19
N ALA A 78 -1.19 -9.92 -5.44
CA ALA A 78 -1.41 -9.13 -6.64
C ALA A 78 -2.88 -8.71 -6.80
N ASP A 79 -3.85 -9.54 -6.41
CA ASP A 79 -5.27 -9.23 -6.58
C ASP A 79 -5.72 -8.03 -5.73
N VAL A 80 -5.13 -7.88 -4.54
CA VAL A 80 -5.43 -6.76 -3.64
C VAL A 80 -4.84 -5.46 -4.18
N SER A 81 -3.56 -5.46 -4.56
CA SER A 81 -2.91 -4.27 -5.13
C SER A 81 -3.52 -3.87 -6.48
N ILE A 82 -3.87 -4.83 -7.35
CA ILE A 82 -4.53 -4.56 -8.63
C ILE A 82 -5.94 -4.01 -8.43
N ALA A 83 -6.72 -4.54 -7.49
CA ALA A 83 -8.06 -4.02 -7.22
C ALA A 83 -8.03 -2.61 -6.59
N ALA A 84 -7.06 -2.33 -5.71
CA ALA A 84 -6.87 -1.02 -5.09
C ALA A 84 -6.47 0.05 -6.12
N THR A 85 -5.60 -0.28 -7.08
CA THR A 85 -5.16 0.65 -8.13
C THR A 85 -6.27 1.05 -9.13
N GLN A 86 -7.31 0.22 -9.30
CA GLN A 86 -8.42 0.52 -10.21
C GLN A 86 -9.46 1.50 -9.64
N LYS A 87 -9.55 1.62 -8.31
CA LYS A 87 -10.55 2.45 -7.63
C LYS A 87 -9.90 3.19 -6.47
N PRO A 88 -9.56 4.49 -6.62
CA PRO A 88 -8.87 5.26 -5.58
C PRO A 88 -9.59 5.25 -4.23
N GLU A 89 -10.92 5.35 -4.21
CA GLU A 89 -11.73 5.25 -2.99
C GLU A 89 -11.54 3.90 -2.25
N LEU A 90 -11.41 2.81 -3.01
CA LEU A 90 -11.20 1.48 -2.44
C LEU A 90 -9.80 1.38 -1.82
N ALA A 91 -8.80 2.02 -2.41
CA ALA A 91 -7.46 2.09 -1.84
C ALA A 91 -7.49 2.84 -0.50
N CYS A 92 -8.21 3.95 -0.38
CA CYS A 92 -8.38 4.65 0.90
C CYS A 92 -9.16 3.81 1.94
N GLU A 93 -10.21 3.10 1.53
CA GLU A 93 -10.93 2.14 2.40
C GLU A 93 -9.95 1.05 2.90
N LEU A 94 -9.07 0.57 2.02
CA LEU A 94 -8.06 -0.45 2.34
C LEU A 94 -7.01 0.08 3.32
N THR A 95 -6.38 1.24 3.03
CA THR A 95 -5.38 1.88 3.91
C THR A 95 -5.93 2.02 5.34
N ARG A 96 -7.15 2.54 5.48
CA ARG A 96 -7.81 2.69 6.78
C ARG A 96 -8.04 1.35 7.49
N SER A 97 -8.41 0.32 6.74
CA SER A 97 -8.57 -1.04 7.30
C SER A 97 -7.24 -1.61 7.78
N VAL A 98 -6.16 -1.42 7.02
CA VAL A 98 -4.81 -1.84 7.39
C VAL A 98 -4.34 -1.10 8.64
N ILE A 99 -4.52 0.21 8.72
CA ILE A 99 -4.16 1.01 9.90
C ILE A 99 -4.85 0.49 11.17
N ARG A 100 -6.16 0.21 11.10
CA ARG A 100 -6.89 -0.38 12.23
C ARG A 100 -6.30 -1.72 12.65
N ARG A 101 -6.06 -2.60 11.67
CA ARG A 101 -5.54 -3.94 11.94
C ARG A 101 -4.13 -3.91 12.52
N VAL A 102 -3.27 -3.07 11.94
CA VAL A 102 -1.91 -2.85 12.44
C VAL A 102 -1.92 -2.30 13.86
N ALA A 103 -2.82 -1.36 14.17
CA ALA A 103 -2.90 -0.82 15.51
C ALA A 103 -3.34 -1.87 16.55
N GLU A 104 -4.33 -2.69 16.20
CA GLU A 104 -4.81 -3.82 17.00
C GLU A 104 -3.70 -4.88 17.21
N ASP A 105 -3.04 -5.31 16.13
CA ASP A 105 -1.98 -6.31 16.19
C ASP A 105 -0.76 -5.75 16.97
N TYR A 106 -0.47 -4.46 16.84
CA TYR A 106 0.61 -3.81 17.59
C TYR A 106 0.31 -3.77 19.09
N SER A 107 -0.88 -3.30 19.48
CA SER A 107 -1.29 -3.22 20.89
C SER A 107 -1.36 -4.60 21.55
N THR A 108 -1.66 -5.64 20.77
CA THR A 108 -1.82 -7.01 21.30
C THR A 108 -0.48 -7.74 21.40
N TYR A 109 0.36 -7.66 20.36
CA TYR A 109 1.51 -8.56 20.21
C TYR A 109 2.86 -7.85 20.18
N LEU A 110 2.92 -6.61 19.68
CA LEU A 110 4.19 -5.98 19.31
C LEU A 110 4.63 -4.88 20.29
N TRP A 111 3.77 -4.49 21.24
CA TRP A 111 4.05 -3.46 22.24
C TRP A 111 5.30 -3.74 23.08
N ALA A 112 5.65 -5.01 23.28
CA ALA A 112 6.82 -5.43 24.05
C ALA A 112 8.15 -5.18 23.30
N CYS A 113 8.12 -5.04 21.97
CA CYS A 113 9.29 -4.74 21.17
C CYS A 113 9.54 -3.24 21.16
N LYS A 114 10.50 -2.79 21.97
CA LYS A 114 10.88 -1.37 22.03
C LYS A 114 11.28 -0.84 20.65
N ASP A 115 10.76 0.34 20.30
CA ASP A 115 11.02 1.06 19.04
C ASP A 115 10.67 0.29 17.76
N PHE A 116 9.92 -0.83 17.89
CA PHE A 116 9.44 -1.59 16.74
C PHE A 116 8.40 -0.78 15.97
N TYR A 117 8.44 -0.86 14.65
CA TYR A 117 7.51 -0.12 13.82
C TYR A 117 6.95 -0.98 12.68
N ILE A 118 5.76 -0.62 12.24
CA ILE A 118 5.11 -1.20 11.07
C ILE A 118 5.04 -0.15 9.96
N THR A 119 5.52 -0.50 8.78
CA THR A 119 5.35 0.33 7.58
C THR A 119 4.00 0.05 6.92
N ILE A 120 3.26 1.11 6.59
CA ILE A 120 1.97 1.06 5.88
C ILE A 120 2.06 1.93 4.63
N ASP A 121 1.68 1.37 3.49
CA ASP A 121 1.58 2.11 2.22
C ASP A 121 0.44 3.14 2.29
N LEU A 122 0.74 4.37 1.86
CA LEU A 122 -0.20 5.45 1.65
C LEU A 122 -0.38 5.74 0.17
N THR A 123 -1.63 6.05 -0.19
CA THR A 123 -1.96 6.59 -1.49
C THR A 123 -1.97 8.12 -1.47
N ALA A 124 -1.85 8.75 -2.64
CA ALA A 124 -2.01 10.19 -2.76
C ALA A 124 -3.41 10.65 -2.29
N GLN A 125 -4.43 9.84 -2.55
CA GLN A 125 -5.81 10.11 -2.19
C GLN A 125 -6.04 10.07 -0.67
N ASP A 126 -5.30 9.25 0.07
CA ASP A 126 -5.31 9.29 1.54
C ASP A 126 -4.88 10.67 2.05
N LEU A 127 -3.88 11.28 1.42
CA LEU A 127 -3.34 12.58 1.81
C LEU A 127 -4.17 13.77 1.29
N LEU A 128 -5.01 13.55 0.28
CA LEU A 128 -6.00 14.54 -0.15
C LEU A 128 -7.22 14.59 0.78
N ASP A 129 -7.48 13.52 1.53
CA ASP A 129 -8.60 13.48 2.46
C ASP A 129 -8.26 14.31 3.71
N PRO A 130 -8.99 15.42 3.98
CA PRO A 130 -8.69 16.30 5.11
C PRO A 130 -8.89 15.62 6.47
N THR A 131 -9.64 14.51 6.51
CA THR A 131 -9.95 13.75 7.71
C THR A 131 -8.90 12.69 8.06
N PHE A 132 -7.96 12.39 7.14
CA PHE A 132 -7.05 11.27 7.28
C PHE A 132 -6.17 11.35 8.53
N ALA A 133 -5.48 12.47 8.76
CA ALA A 133 -4.64 12.61 9.95
C ALA A 133 -5.44 12.50 11.26
N ASN A 134 -6.67 13.01 11.30
CA ASN A 134 -7.55 12.88 12.48
C ASN A 134 -7.96 11.42 12.71
N PHE A 135 -8.24 10.69 11.62
CA PHE A 135 -8.52 9.26 11.70
C PHE A 135 -7.32 8.48 12.25
N VAL A 136 -6.10 8.75 11.76
CA VAL A 136 -4.90 8.08 12.29
C VAL A 136 -4.71 8.39 13.78
N ALA A 137 -4.84 9.67 14.16
CA ALA A 137 -4.73 10.10 15.55
C ALA A 137 -5.77 9.40 16.46
N SER A 138 -7.01 9.23 16.00
CA SER A 138 -8.02 8.53 16.78
C SER A 138 -7.72 7.04 16.92
N ILE A 139 -7.18 6.39 15.90
CA ILE A 139 -6.79 4.97 15.97
C ILE A 139 -5.65 4.76 16.95
N ILE A 140 -4.56 5.54 16.88
CA ILE A 140 -3.43 5.36 17.80
C ILE A 140 -3.84 5.61 19.26
N ALA A 141 -4.75 6.56 19.49
CA ALA A 141 -5.32 6.82 20.82
C ALA A 141 -6.21 5.66 21.28
N THR A 142 -7.04 5.10 20.40
CA THR A 142 -7.95 3.98 20.72
C THR A 142 -7.19 2.73 21.14
N TYR A 143 -6.11 2.40 20.44
CA TYR A 143 -5.30 1.21 20.73
C TYR A 143 -4.10 1.49 21.66
N ASN A 144 -3.97 2.73 22.14
CA ASN A 144 -2.89 3.17 23.02
C ASN A 144 -1.48 2.80 22.51
N ILE A 145 -1.21 3.08 21.23
CA ILE A 145 0.11 2.83 20.61
C ILE A 145 0.83 4.15 20.34
N PRO A 146 2.18 4.17 20.41
CA PRO A 146 2.92 5.39 20.09
C PRO A 146 2.82 5.70 18.59
N ALA A 147 2.78 6.98 18.21
CA ALA A 147 2.75 7.38 16.79
C ALA A 147 3.95 6.82 16.00
N SER A 148 5.10 6.67 16.67
CA SER A 148 6.33 6.10 16.11
C SER A 148 6.23 4.61 15.75
N ALA A 149 5.18 3.91 16.20
CA ALA A 149 4.87 2.52 15.83
C ALA A 149 4.39 2.38 14.38
N ILE A 150 3.88 3.46 13.77
CA ILE A 150 3.41 3.46 12.39
C ILE A 150 4.31 4.39 11.56
N VAL A 151 4.92 3.80 10.53
CA VAL A 151 5.66 4.51 9.48
C VAL A 151 4.82 4.48 8.22
N PHE A 152 4.61 5.64 7.61
CA PHE A 152 3.85 5.72 6.37
C PHE A 152 4.79 5.76 5.18
N GLU A 153 4.57 4.89 4.20
CA GLU A 153 5.35 4.83 2.97
C GLU A 153 4.54 5.30 1.78
N MET A 154 5.11 6.13 0.91
CA MET A 154 4.40 6.61 -0.30
C MET A 154 5.33 6.77 -1.49
N THR A 155 4.79 6.69 -2.70
CA THR A 155 5.61 6.90 -3.90
C THR A 155 6.00 8.35 -4.12
N GLU A 156 7.14 8.63 -4.76
CA GLU A 156 7.54 10.00 -5.13
C GLU A 156 6.46 10.71 -5.98
N SER A 157 5.87 10.02 -6.96
CA SER A 157 4.78 10.58 -7.78
C SER A 157 3.57 11.02 -6.95
N ALA A 158 3.26 10.28 -5.89
CA ALA A 158 2.17 10.64 -4.96
C ALA A 158 2.48 11.93 -4.20
N LEU A 159 3.76 12.22 -3.92
CA LEU A 159 4.21 13.44 -3.27
C LEU A 159 4.18 14.64 -4.23
N LEU A 160 4.70 14.47 -5.45
CA LEU A 160 4.88 15.57 -6.42
C LEU A 160 3.57 16.11 -7.00
N ASP A 161 2.58 15.25 -7.21
CA ASP A 161 1.38 15.63 -7.96
C ASP A 161 0.33 16.40 -7.10
N HIS A 162 0.55 16.59 -5.79
CA HIS A 162 -0.55 16.93 -4.86
C HIS A 162 -0.16 17.99 -3.81
N LYS A 163 -0.37 19.29 -4.11
CA LYS A 163 -0.17 20.38 -3.12
C LYS A 163 -0.96 20.20 -1.81
N GLY A 164 -2.11 19.54 -1.85
CA GLY A 164 -2.91 19.24 -0.65
C GLY A 164 -2.29 18.18 0.27
N ALA A 165 -1.39 17.33 -0.25
CA ALA A 165 -0.79 16.24 0.50
C ALA A 165 0.22 16.73 1.55
N ALA A 166 0.92 17.84 1.28
CA ALA A 166 1.90 18.43 2.19
C ALA A 166 1.28 18.77 3.56
N THR A 167 0.08 19.33 3.58
CA THR A 167 -0.64 19.66 4.82
C THR A 167 -0.91 18.42 5.66
N GLN A 168 -1.41 17.32 5.07
CA GLN A 168 -1.65 16.09 5.83
C GLN A 168 -0.35 15.45 6.30
N LEU A 169 0.69 15.46 5.47
CA LEU A 169 2.02 14.99 5.84
C LEU A 169 2.60 15.72 7.05
N HIS A 170 2.50 17.06 7.07
CA HIS A 170 2.91 17.85 8.22
C HIS A 170 2.14 17.47 9.48
N ARG A 171 0.82 17.26 9.37
CA ARG A 171 0.00 16.86 10.51
C ARG A 171 0.38 15.49 11.04
N LEU A 172 0.66 14.52 10.16
CA LEU A 172 1.15 13.19 10.56
C LEU A 172 2.51 13.29 11.27
N ARG A 173 3.46 14.07 10.71
CA ARG A 173 4.78 14.27 11.33
C ARG A 173 4.71 15.01 12.67
N ALA A 174 3.84 16.01 12.80
CA ALA A 174 3.65 16.76 14.04
C ALA A 174 3.17 15.87 15.21
N VAL A 175 2.45 14.79 14.91
CA VAL A 175 2.01 13.78 15.89
C VAL A 175 3.12 12.77 16.22
N GLY A 176 4.19 12.70 15.41
CA GLY A 176 5.34 11.82 15.62
C GLY A 176 5.41 10.62 14.67
N HIS A 177 4.58 10.58 13.61
CA HIS A 177 4.74 9.57 12.57
C HIS A 177 5.98 9.83 11.71
N ARG A 178 6.65 8.76 11.32
CA ARG A 178 7.74 8.81 10.33
C ARG A 178 7.14 8.61 8.94
N ILE A 179 7.69 9.32 7.96
CA ILE A 179 7.27 9.21 6.56
C ILE A 179 8.46 8.68 5.74
N ALA A 180 8.21 7.64 4.94
CA ALA A 180 9.15 7.04 4.02
C ALA A 180 8.68 7.27 2.58
N ILE A 181 9.62 7.48 1.67
CA ILE A 181 9.34 7.62 0.23
C ILE A 181 9.78 6.32 -0.46
N GLY A 182 8.84 5.66 -1.12
CA GLY A 182 9.02 4.50 -1.98
C GLY A 182 9.30 4.87 -3.43
N GLN A 183 10.39 4.32 -3.98
CA GLN A 183 10.78 4.25 -5.41
C GLN A 183 11.09 5.55 -6.18
N PHE A 184 12.37 5.66 -6.56
CA PHE A 184 12.82 6.21 -7.85
C PHE A 184 12.86 5.08 -8.89
N GLY A 185 12.18 5.27 -10.03
CA GLY A 185 12.55 4.73 -11.36
C GLY A 185 12.40 3.22 -11.64
N THR A 186 11.39 2.88 -12.46
CA THR A 186 11.30 1.77 -13.45
C THR A 186 11.85 0.39 -13.07
N GLY A 187 10.96 -0.58 -12.83
CA GLY A 187 11.23 -2.01 -13.01
C GLY A 187 12.22 -2.63 -12.02
N TYR A 188 11.69 -3.46 -11.11
CA TYR A 188 12.45 -4.32 -10.18
C TYR A 188 13.27 -3.60 -9.11
N SER A 189 12.62 -3.41 -7.96
CA SER A 189 13.19 -3.35 -6.58
C SER A 189 14.16 -2.21 -6.27
N ARG A 190 13.83 -1.34 -5.29
CA ARG A 190 14.74 -0.47 -4.50
C ARG A 190 13.97 0.30 -3.41
N ARG A 191 14.47 0.37 -2.16
CA ARG A 191 13.95 1.23 -1.06
C ARG A 191 15.10 2.05 -0.45
N SER A 192 14.89 3.34 -0.22
CA SER A 192 15.79 4.26 0.47
C SER A 192 15.08 4.92 1.65
N LEU A 193 15.67 4.87 2.84
CA LEU A 193 15.19 5.56 4.05
C LEU A 193 15.78 7.00 4.07
N ILE A 194 14.96 8.03 4.28
CA ILE A 194 15.39 9.42 4.44
C ILE A 194 14.91 9.94 5.82
N GLU A 195 15.83 10.19 6.75
CA GLU A 195 15.78 11.31 7.72
C GLU A 195 17.13 11.48 8.46
N PRO A 196 17.60 12.72 8.72
CA PRO A 196 18.90 13.00 9.33
C PRO A 196 18.79 13.15 10.86
N ALA A 197 18.49 12.07 11.58
CA ALA A 197 18.65 12.02 13.06
C ALA A 197 18.69 10.60 13.66
N LEU A 198 18.58 9.56 12.85
CA LEU A 198 18.68 8.18 13.33
C LEU A 198 20.07 7.63 12.99
N PRO A 199 20.77 6.95 13.91
CA PRO A 199 21.87 6.07 13.53
C PRO A 199 21.26 4.97 12.64
N ILE A 200 21.41 5.15 11.33
CA ILE A 200 20.95 4.26 10.24
C ILE A 200 21.47 2.83 10.56
N HIS A 201 20.81 1.74 10.19
CA HIS A 201 21.13 0.93 9.00
C HIS A 201 20.08 -0.18 8.82
N ALA A 202 19.20 -0.02 7.84
CA ALA A 202 18.40 -1.11 7.29
C ALA A 202 18.66 -1.20 5.79
N LEU A 203 19.03 -2.39 5.30
CA LEU A 203 18.40 -3.09 4.17
C LEU A 203 19.30 -4.20 3.61
N ALA A 204 18.93 -5.45 3.88
CA ALA A 204 19.25 -6.57 3.00
C ALA A 204 18.13 -6.74 1.96
N ARG A 205 18.08 -5.81 1.00
CA ARG A 205 17.74 -6.14 -0.40
C ARG A 205 18.45 -5.15 -1.33
N ARG A 206 19.76 -5.38 -1.46
CA ARG A 206 20.70 -4.97 -2.53
C ARG A 206 20.52 -3.55 -3.14
N TYR A 207 21.56 -2.74 -2.87
CA TYR A 207 22.09 -1.57 -3.60
C TYR A 207 21.65 -0.14 -3.21
N PHE A 208 22.69 0.63 -2.87
CA PHE A 208 22.80 2.06 -2.62
C PHE A 208 22.18 2.96 -3.70
N GLN A 209 21.69 4.15 -3.32
CA GLN A 209 21.98 5.45 -3.96
C GLN A 209 21.42 6.67 -3.19
N ARG A 210 21.85 7.87 -3.62
CA ARG A 210 22.01 9.17 -2.93
C ARG A 210 20.79 9.77 -2.19
N PRO A 211 21.02 10.62 -1.15
CA PRO A 211 19.97 11.34 -0.44
C PRO A 211 19.32 12.42 -1.32
N VAL A 212 17.98 12.49 -1.28
CA VAL A 212 17.16 13.58 -1.85
C VAL A 212 16.61 14.42 -0.70
N ASN A 213 16.72 15.75 -0.81
CA ASN A 213 16.28 16.69 0.21
C ASN A 213 14.78 17.00 0.02
N ILE A 214 13.95 16.56 0.97
CA ILE A 214 12.49 16.67 0.93
C ILE A 214 12.01 18.11 1.15
N ASN A 215 12.83 18.96 1.79
CA ASN A 215 12.48 20.37 2.02
C ASN A 215 12.30 21.12 0.69
N ASN A 216 12.91 20.66 -0.40
CA ASN A 216 12.75 21.26 -1.72
C ASN A 216 11.37 21.03 -2.37
N TYR A 217 10.49 20.22 -1.77
CA TYR A 217 9.19 19.84 -2.33
C TYR A 217 8.00 20.30 -1.47
N ILE A 218 8.29 20.89 -0.31
CA ILE A 218 7.30 21.27 0.70
C ILE A 218 7.20 22.80 0.86
N ASP A 219 8.04 23.55 0.12
CA ASP A 219 7.99 25.02 0.00
C ASP A 219 7.02 25.50 -1.10
#